data_AF-A0A412B1X0-F1
#
_entry.id   AF-A0A412B1X0-F1
#
_cell.length_a   1.000
_cell.length_b   1.000
_cell.length_c   1.000
_cell.angle_alpha   90.00
_cell.angle_beta   90.00
_cell.angle_gamma   90.00
#
_symmetry.space_group_name_H-M   'P 1'
#
loop_
_entity.id
_entity.type
_entity.pdbx_description
1 polymer ?
#
loop_
_entity_poly.entity_id
_entity_poly.type
_entity_poly.pdbx_seq_one_letter_code
_entity_poly.pdbx_strand_id
1 'polypeptide(L)'
;ENTNQKGTNYKWEMCKAGNILSELAQGKSVCGYLYSNEEVLSVCEKVRISPGFFSIDAGAGKHTYLLQESGKTINVDAKIKQLNDINWIEIGYKEGDTFSVYGKEYAIDSSGHINVSAEDEFTSTEIKYPSRSI
;
A
#
# COMPACT_ATOMS: atom_id res chain seq x y z
N GLU A 1 -12.47 34.20 33.13
CA GLU A 1 -12.53 33.36 31.92
C GLU A 1 -11.26 32.53 31.83
N ASN A 2 -11.37 31.23 31.55
CA ASN A 2 -10.24 30.32 31.45
C ASN A 2 -10.25 29.74 30.03
N THR A 3 -9.74 30.52 29.07
CA THR A 3 -9.69 30.13 27.64
C THR A 3 -8.47 29.26 27.38
N ASN A 4 -8.49 28.03 27.92
CA ASN A 4 -7.65 26.94 27.42
C ASN A 4 -8.27 26.38 26.13
N GLN A 5 -8.33 27.20 25.07
CA GLN A 5 -8.45 26.66 23.73
C GLN A 5 -7.05 26.22 23.30
N LYS A 6 -6.75 24.94 23.51
CA LYS A 6 -5.68 24.23 22.82
C LYS A 6 -6.09 24.10 21.34
N GLY A 7 -6.11 25.22 20.64
CA GLY A 7 -6.56 25.33 19.26
C GLY A 7 -5.62 24.51 18.37
N THR A 8 -6.18 23.54 17.66
CA THR A 8 -5.49 22.88 16.55
C THR A 8 -4.93 23.95 15.62
N ASN A 9 -3.61 23.96 15.40
CA ASN A 9 -2.98 24.87 14.45
C ASN A 9 -3.37 24.42 13.04
N TYR A 10 -4.47 24.98 12.51
CA TYR A 10 -5.03 24.61 11.21
C TYR A 10 -3.98 24.68 10.10
N LYS A 11 -3.03 25.61 10.16
CA LYS A 11 -1.95 25.75 9.18
C LYS A 11 -1.02 24.54 9.21
N TRP A 12 -0.67 24.06 10.40
CA TRP A 12 0.13 22.86 10.58
C TRP A 12 -0.57 21.61 10.05
N GLU A 13 -1.85 21.43 10.41
CA GLU A 13 -2.64 20.28 9.95
C GLU A 13 -2.85 20.29 8.43
N MET A 14 -3.05 21.46 7.82
CA MET A 14 -3.10 21.63 6.36
C MET A 14 -1.77 21.28 5.69
N CYS A 15 -0.64 21.73 6.24
CA CYS A 15 0.69 21.37 5.73
C CYS A 15 0.91 19.86 5.79
N LYS A 16 0.56 19.22 6.91
CA LYS A 16 0.67 17.77 7.08
C LYS A 16 -0.17 17.01 6.05
N ALA A 17 -1.44 17.36 5.92
CA ALA A 17 -2.33 16.74 4.95
C ALA A 17 -1.83 16.93 3.50
N GLY A 18 -1.38 18.15 3.16
CA GLY A 18 -0.82 18.45 1.86
C GLY A 18 0.43 17.63 1.52
N ASN A 19 1.33 17.44 2.49
CA ASN A 19 2.53 16.65 2.29
C ASN A 19 2.21 15.16 2.07
N ILE A 20 1.35 14.57 2.90
CA ILE A 20 0.95 13.16 2.77
C ILE A 20 0.32 12.91 1.40
N LEU A 21 -0.64 13.77 1.00
CA LEU A 21 -1.30 13.63 -0.30
C LEU A 21 -0.33 13.86 -1.47
N SER A 22 0.64 14.77 -1.32
CA SER A 22 1.67 15.01 -2.33
C SER A 22 2.62 13.82 -2.49
N GLU A 23 3.02 13.16 -1.39
CA GLU A 23 3.83 11.93 -1.47
C GLU A 23 3.08 10.80 -2.19
N LEU A 24 1.82 10.59 -1.84
CA LEU A 24 0.97 9.59 -2.50
C LEU A 24 0.74 9.93 -3.98
N ALA A 25 0.52 11.20 -4.31
CA ALA A 25 0.38 11.66 -5.70
C ALA A 25 1.65 11.45 -6.54
N GLN A 26 2.83 11.39 -5.92
CA GLN A 26 4.11 11.14 -6.58
C GLN A 26 4.45 9.65 -6.69
N GLY A 27 3.57 8.74 -6.28
CA GLY A 27 3.86 7.31 -6.29
C GLY A 27 4.78 6.87 -5.15
N LYS A 28 5.04 7.72 -4.15
CA LYS A 28 5.91 7.40 -3.02
C LYS A 28 5.13 6.68 -1.92
N SER A 29 5.84 5.87 -1.13
CA SER A 29 5.33 5.39 0.15
C SER A 29 5.40 6.53 1.17
N VAL A 30 4.35 6.72 1.95
CA VAL A 30 4.38 7.72 3.02
C VAL A 30 5.43 7.31 4.07
N CYS A 31 6.37 8.20 4.35
CA CYS A 31 7.50 7.85 5.20
C CYS A 31 7.04 7.68 6.66
N GLY A 32 7.09 6.46 7.19
CA GLY A 32 6.73 6.17 8.60
C GLY A 32 7.63 6.84 9.65
N TYR A 33 8.73 7.47 9.22
CA TYR A 33 9.54 8.34 10.08
C TYR A 33 8.97 9.75 10.20
N LEU A 34 8.26 10.23 9.16
CA LEU A 34 7.70 11.59 9.11
C LEU A 34 6.27 11.65 9.64
N TYR A 35 5.48 10.60 9.45
CA TYR A 35 4.08 10.53 9.88
C TYR A 35 3.79 9.16 10.47
N SER A 36 3.03 9.13 11.56
CA SER A 36 2.52 7.86 12.10
C SER A 36 1.43 7.30 11.19
N ASN A 37 1.20 5.98 11.25
CA ASN A 37 0.13 5.39 10.43
C ASN A 37 -1.24 5.96 10.83
N GLU A 38 -1.48 6.25 12.11
CA GLU A 38 -2.72 6.88 12.58
C GLU A 38 -2.91 8.27 11.99
N GLU A 39 -1.83 9.05 11.82
CA GLU A 39 -1.89 10.36 11.16
C GLU A 39 -2.25 10.23 9.68
N VAL A 40 -1.65 9.27 8.98
CA VAL A 40 -1.95 8.97 7.58
C VAL A 40 -3.40 8.55 7.42
N LEU A 41 -3.89 7.65 8.29
CA LEU A 41 -5.28 7.21 8.30
C LEU A 41 -6.22 8.40 8.52
N SER A 42 -5.96 9.22 9.53
CA SER A 42 -6.79 10.39 9.85
C SER A 42 -6.85 11.39 8.69
N VAL A 43 -5.73 11.65 8.02
CA VAL A 43 -5.70 12.51 6.83
C VAL A 43 -6.51 11.92 5.69
N CYS A 44 -6.36 10.62 5.42
CA CYS A 44 -7.12 9.91 4.39
C CYS A 44 -8.63 9.98 4.68
N GLU A 45 -9.06 9.70 5.91
CA GLU A 45 -10.46 9.77 6.32
C GLU A 45 -11.06 11.18 6.11
N LYS A 46 -10.30 12.24 6.46
CA LYS A 46 -10.73 13.64 6.27
C LYS A 46 -10.97 14.00 4.81
N VAL A 47 -10.27 13.35 3.88
CA VAL A 47 -10.49 13.50 2.43
C VAL A 47 -11.36 12.39 1.83
N ARG A 48 -12.06 11.63 2.69
CA ARG A 48 -12.99 10.54 2.30
C ARG A 48 -12.33 9.35 1.60
N ILE A 49 -11.05 9.09 1.92
CA ILE A 49 -10.37 7.85 1.56
C ILE A 49 -10.49 6.90 2.75
N SER A 50 -11.24 5.82 2.60
CA SER A 50 -11.36 4.75 3.58
C SER A 50 -10.29 3.66 3.33
N PRO A 51 -10.01 2.79 4.33
CA PRO A 51 -9.23 1.58 4.11
C PRO A 51 -9.75 0.78 2.90
N GLY A 52 -8.83 0.17 2.17
CA GLY A 52 -9.07 -0.47 0.87
C GLY A 52 -8.20 0.10 -0.25
N PHE A 53 -8.49 -0.34 -1.47
CA PHE A 53 -7.81 0.18 -2.66
C PHE A 53 -8.32 1.57 -3.01
N PHE A 54 -7.38 2.45 -3.33
CA PHE A 54 -7.67 3.76 -3.89
C PHE A 54 -6.60 4.11 -4.91
N SER A 55 -6.92 5.05 -5.80
CA SER A 55 -5.94 5.56 -6.76
C SER A 55 -5.91 7.08 -6.71
N ILE A 56 -4.74 7.64 -6.94
CA ILE A 56 -4.54 9.08 -7.11
C ILE A 56 -4.00 9.31 -8.51
N ASP A 57 -4.67 10.19 -9.25
CA ASP A 57 -4.19 10.73 -10.51
C ASP A 57 -3.98 12.24 -10.33
N ALA A 58 -2.73 12.66 -10.36
CA ALA A 58 -2.33 14.06 -10.25
C ALA A 58 -1.89 14.66 -11.60
N GLY A 59 -2.21 13.98 -12.72
CA GLY A 59 -1.87 14.40 -14.08
C GLY A 59 -0.50 13.91 -14.59
N ALA A 60 0.31 13.29 -13.72
CA ALA A 60 1.61 12.70 -14.07
C ALA A 60 1.59 11.16 -14.09
N GLY A 61 0.40 10.56 -14.00
CA GLY A 61 0.21 9.12 -13.88
C GLY A 61 -0.75 8.78 -12.75
N LYS A 62 -1.43 7.64 -12.91
CA LYS A 62 -2.30 7.07 -11.89
C LYS A 62 -1.47 6.12 -11.03
N HIS A 63 -1.49 6.34 -9.71
CA HIS A 63 -0.86 5.46 -8.74
C HIS A 63 -1.91 4.78 -7.89
N THR A 64 -1.82 3.46 -7.75
CA THR A 64 -2.76 2.67 -6.96
C THR A 64 -2.13 2.28 -5.63
N TYR A 65 -2.91 2.46 -4.56
CA TYR A 65 -2.51 2.22 -3.20
C TYR A 65 -3.52 1.33 -2.49
N LEU A 66 -3.03 0.58 -1.52
CA LEU A 66 -3.85 -0.06 -0.50
C LEU A 66 -3.64 0.66 0.83
N LEU A 67 -4.72 1.26 1.37
CA LEU A 67 -4.75 1.77 2.73
C LEU A 67 -5.22 0.65 3.66
N GLN A 68 -4.39 0.28 4.62
CA GLN A 68 -4.76 -0.70 5.66
C GLN A 68 -5.48 0.00 6.82
N GLU A 69 -6.27 -0.75 7.61
CA GLU A 69 -6.92 -0.23 8.83
C GLU A 69 -5.93 0.31 9.86
N SER A 70 -4.68 -0.15 9.82
CA SER A 70 -3.60 0.39 10.66
C SER A 70 -3.17 1.80 10.23
N GLY A 71 -3.55 2.25 9.04
CA GLY A 71 -3.10 3.50 8.41
C GLY A 71 -1.88 3.36 7.51
N LYS A 72 -1.30 2.15 7.42
CA LYS A 72 -0.20 1.88 6.50
C LYS A 72 -0.68 1.97 5.06
N THR A 73 0.06 2.69 4.24
CA THR A 73 -0.15 2.77 2.79
C THR A 73 0.85 1.89 2.05
N ILE A 74 0.35 1.09 1.11
CA ILE A 74 1.18 0.22 0.27
C ILE A 74 0.97 0.67 -1.17
N ASN A 75 2.05 1.08 -1.85
CA ASN A 75 2.02 1.27 -3.30
C ASN A 75 1.91 -0.11 -3.96
N VAL A 76 0.80 -0.35 -4.66
CA VAL A 76 0.46 -1.65 -5.24
C VAL A 76 1.42 -2.00 -6.38
N ASP A 77 1.73 -1.05 -7.25
CA ASP A 77 2.65 -1.26 -8.39
C ASP A 77 4.06 -1.62 -7.91
N ALA A 78 4.55 -0.87 -6.92
CA ALA A 78 5.85 -1.14 -6.31
C ALA A 78 5.87 -2.50 -5.60
N LYS A 79 4.76 -2.89 -4.96
CA LYS A 79 4.65 -4.18 -4.27
C LYS A 79 4.59 -5.34 -5.26
N ILE A 80 3.83 -5.22 -6.35
CA ILE A 80 3.76 -6.19 -7.45
C ILE A 80 5.14 -6.38 -8.08
N LYS A 81 5.83 -5.28 -8.40
CA LYS A 81 7.19 -5.34 -8.91
C LYS A 81 8.12 -6.10 -7.96
N GLN A 82 8.08 -5.77 -6.66
CA GLN A 82 8.86 -6.49 -5.66
C GLN A 82 8.55 -7.99 -5.64
N LEU A 83 7.28 -8.39 -5.73
CA LEU A 83 6.88 -9.80 -5.73
C LEU A 83 7.39 -10.54 -6.96
N ASN A 84 7.38 -9.89 -8.12
CA ASN A 84 7.83 -10.45 -9.39
C ASN A 84 9.36 -10.50 -9.51
N ASP A 85 10.09 -9.59 -8.85
CA ASP A 85 11.56 -9.55 -8.85
C ASP A 85 12.19 -10.60 -7.90
N ILE A 86 11.39 -11.24 -7.04
CA ILE A 86 11.88 -12.24 -6.08
C ILE A 86 11.92 -13.63 -6.74
N ASN A 87 13.10 -14.27 -6.67
CA ASN A 87 13.21 -15.70 -6.91
C ASN A 87 12.76 -16.47 -5.67
N TRP A 88 11.52 -16.96 -5.69
CA TRP A 88 10.89 -17.66 -4.58
C TRP A 88 11.46 -19.06 -4.36
N ILE A 89 11.97 -19.71 -5.41
CA ILE A 89 12.62 -21.03 -5.28
C ILE A 89 13.90 -20.91 -4.45
N GLU A 90 14.71 -19.86 -4.68
CA GLU A 90 15.91 -19.58 -3.89
C GLU A 90 15.61 -19.30 -2.40
N ILE A 91 14.40 -18.85 -2.10
CA ILE A 91 13.92 -18.58 -0.73
C ILE A 91 13.29 -19.83 -0.06
N GLY A 92 13.23 -20.94 -0.79
CA GLY A 92 12.82 -22.25 -0.29
C GLY A 92 11.39 -22.66 -0.63
N TYR A 93 10.76 -22.01 -1.61
CA TYR A 93 9.50 -22.47 -2.21
C TYR A 93 9.75 -23.41 -3.40
N LYS A 94 8.68 -24.03 -3.91
CA LYS A 94 8.76 -24.98 -5.04
C LYS A 94 8.00 -24.46 -6.25
N GLU A 95 8.49 -24.79 -7.44
CA GLU A 95 7.72 -24.58 -8.67
C GLU A 95 6.31 -25.17 -8.52
N GLY A 96 5.29 -24.41 -8.94
CA GLY A 96 3.88 -24.76 -8.77
C GLY A 96 3.26 -24.34 -7.43
N ASP A 97 4.03 -23.93 -6.42
CA ASP A 97 3.46 -23.33 -5.20
C ASP A 97 2.68 -22.06 -5.57
N THR A 98 1.48 -21.90 -4.99
CA THR A 98 0.55 -20.84 -5.37
C THR A 98 0.46 -19.75 -4.30
N PHE A 99 0.68 -18.50 -4.70
CA PHE A 99 0.45 -17.30 -3.90
C PHE A 99 -0.95 -16.77 -4.19
N SER A 100 -1.66 -16.32 -3.16
CA SER A 100 -2.86 -15.51 -3.35
C SER A 100 -2.48 -14.04 -3.16
N VAL A 101 -2.30 -13.30 -4.25
CA VAL A 101 -1.99 -11.87 -4.24
C VAL A 101 -3.28 -11.12 -4.46
N TYR A 102 -3.74 -10.41 -3.43
CA TYR A 102 -4.94 -9.58 -3.46
C TYR A 102 -6.20 -10.32 -3.97
N GLY A 103 -6.30 -11.60 -3.61
CA GLY A 103 -7.43 -12.47 -3.94
C GLY A 103 -7.31 -13.20 -5.28
N LYS A 104 -6.21 -13.01 -6.02
CA LYS A 104 -5.91 -13.76 -7.24
C LYS A 104 -4.72 -14.69 -7.04
N GLU A 105 -4.78 -15.87 -7.64
CA GLU A 105 -3.78 -16.91 -7.49
C GLU A 105 -2.70 -16.87 -8.57
N TYR A 106 -1.43 -17.00 -8.16
CA TYR A 106 -0.26 -17.00 -9.02
C TYR A 106 0.68 -18.12 -8.60
N ALA A 107 0.96 -19.04 -9.52
CA ALA A 107 1.92 -20.12 -9.29
C ALA A 107 3.35 -19.66 -9.60
N ILE A 108 4.31 -20.17 -8.81
CA ILE A 108 5.74 -20.02 -9.11
C ILE A 108 6.05 -20.77 -10.40
N ASP A 109 6.63 -20.08 -11.38
CA ASP A 109 7.07 -20.68 -12.64
C ASP A 109 8.45 -21.36 -12.52
N SER A 110 8.87 -22.04 -13.59
CA SER A 110 10.18 -22.70 -13.67
C SER A 110 11.40 -21.78 -13.49
N SER A 111 11.23 -20.46 -13.65
CA SER A 111 12.29 -19.47 -13.38
C SER A 111 12.36 -19.08 -11.90
N GLY A 112 11.38 -19.49 -11.10
CA GLY A 112 11.27 -19.21 -9.68
C GLY A 112 10.48 -17.96 -9.34
N HIS A 113 9.80 -17.34 -10.29
CA HIS A 113 9.09 -16.07 -10.09
C HIS A 113 7.57 -16.26 -10.16
N ILE A 114 6.84 -15.30 -9.58
CA ILE A 114 5.39 -15.16 -9.79
C ILE A 114 5.20 -13.95 -10.70
N ASN A 115 4.39 -14.07 -11.75
CA ASN A 115 4.19 -13.02 -12.75
C ASN A 115 2.85 -12.30 -12.50
N VAL A 116 2.80 -11.50 -11.44
CA VAL A 116 1.60 -10.75 -11.06
C VAL A 116 1.40 -9.59 -12.04
N SER A 117 0.21 -9.46 -12.62
CA SER A 117 -0.14 -8.32 -13.45
C SER A 117 -0.74 -7.20 -12.61
N ALA A 118 -0.31 -5.96 -12.84
CA ALA A 118 -0.92 -4.78 -12.22
C ALA A 118 -2.29 -4.42 -12.83
N GLU A 119 -2.64 -5.00 -13.98
CA GLU A 119 -3.92 -4.79 -14.65
C GLU A 119 -5.03 -5.72 -14.12
N ASP A 120 -4.70 -6.63 -13.21
CA ASP A 120 -5.65 -7.59 -12.67
C ASP A 120 -6.66 -6.95 -11.71
N GLU A 121 -7.91 -7.43 -11.78
CA GLU A 121 -8.95 -7.05 -10.83
C GLU A 121 -8.72 -7.76 -9.48
N PHE A 122 -8.36 -6.97 -8.47
CA PHE A 122 -8.11 -7.45 -7.12
C PHE A 122 -9.39 -7.50 -6.28
N THR A 123 -9.63 -8.63 -5.64
CA THR A 123 -10.84 -8.90 -4.84
C THR A 123 -10.58 -8.92 -3.33
N SER A 124 -9.31 -8.84 -2.92
CA SER A 124 -8.88 -8.84 -1.52
C SER A 124 -7.73 -7.87 -1.31
N THR A 125 -7.49 -7.48 -0.05
CA THR A 125 -6.38 -6.60 0.36
C THR A 125 -5.19 -7.39 0.89
N GLU A 126 -5.30 -8.71 1.00
CA GLU A 126 -4.29 -9.58 1.60
C GLU A 126 -3.36 -10.23 0.55
N ILE A 127 -2.13 -10.53 0.98
CA ILE A 127 -1.22 -11.43 0.26
C ILE A 127 -1.01 -12.67 1.12
N LYS A 128 -1.39 -13.84 0.60
CA LYS A 128 -1.23 -15.13 1.26
C LYS A 128 -0.12 -15.92 0.58
N TYR A 129 0.80 -16.41 1.39
CA TYR A 129 1.95 -17.19 0.95
C TYR A 129 1.61 -18.67 0.97
N PRO A 130 2.13 -19.47 0.04
CA PRO A 130 1.97 -20.91 0.09
C PRO A 130 2.59 -21.47 1.36
N SER A 131 1.97 -22.51 1.91
CA SER A 131 2.48 -23.20 3.09
C SER A 131 3.81 -23.87 2.75
N ARG A 132 4.88 -23.49 3.47
CA ARG A 132 6.15 -24.20 3.35
C ARG A 132 5.95 -25.61 3.90
N SER A 133 6.13 -26.61 3.05
CA SER A 133 6.31 -27.98 3.52
C SER A 133 7.68 -28.03 4.21
N ILE A 134 7.70 -27.94 5.55
CA ILE A 134 8.89 -28.12 6.38
C ILE A 134 9.38 -29.56 6.25
#